data_AF-A0A1B6H9E8-F1
#
_entry.id   AF-A0A1B6H9E8-F1
#
_cell.length_a   1.000
_cell.length_b   1.000
_cell.length_c   1.000
_cell.angle_alpha   90.00
_cell.angle_beta   90.00
_cell.angle_gamma   90.00
#
_symmetry.space_group_name_H-M   'P 1'
#
loop_
_entity.id
_entity.type
_entity.pdbx_description
1 polymer ?
#
loop_
_entity_poly.entity_id
_entity_poly.type
_entity_poly.pdbx_seq_one_letter_code
_entity_poly.pdbx_strand_id
1 'polypeptide(L)'
;PQNYKPNLQCTWIVDTDPGYHLVINFTTMDLEQFDECNSDYVAVYTESEEESTGWKALTSKLCLPNTTTLFIEAYQRAKLYFETDRTIQKTGFSATVNVVCGGKLTDPTGTIDMSSIQPNLSTGAVDCDWEIV
;
A
#
# COMPACT_ATOMS: atom_id res chain seq x y z
N PRO A 1 24.73 0.42 1.28
CA PRO A 1 23.50 -0.37 1.02
C PRO A 1 23.82 -1.53 0.07
N GLN A 2 23.35 -2.74 0.35
CA GLN A 2 23.45 -3.86 -0.60
C GLN A 2 22.18 -3.91 -1.44
N ASN A 3 22.33 -4.28 -2.72
CA ASN A 3 21.22 -4.50 -3.64
C ASN A 3 20.33 -5.65 -3.13
N TYR A 4 19.07 -5.71 -3.59
CA TYR A 4 18.20 -6.84 -3.25
C TYR A 4 18.74 -8.16 -3.82
N LYS A 5 18.23 -9.29 -3.31
CA LYS A 5 18.64 -10.62 -3.77
C LYS A 5 17.82 -11.05 -4.99
N PRO A 6 18.35 -11.93 -5.86
CA PRO A 6 17.57 -12.55 -6.94
C PRO A 6 16.56 -13.57 -6.41
N ASN A 7 15.56 -13.91 -7.22
CA ASN A 7 14.52 -14.92 -6.97
C ASN A 7 13.76 -14.74 -5.64
N LEU A 8 13.50 -13.49 -5.24
CA LEU A 8 12.66 -13.18 -4.10
C LEU A 8 11.18 -13.37 -4.45
N GLN A 9 10.43 -13.87 -3.47
CA GLN A 9 8.97 -13.81 -3.42
C GLN A 9 8.61 -13.41 -2.00
N CYS A 10 8.39 -12.11 -1.79
CA CYS A 10 8.14 -11.55 -0.48
C CYS A 10 6.73 -10.96 -0.42
N THR A 11 6.02 -11.26 0.66
CA THR A 11 4.68 -10.75 0.92
C THR A 11 4.64 -10.11 2.30
N TRP A 12 4.15 -8.88 2.37
CA TRP A 12 3.83 -8.20 3.61
C TRP A 12 2.36 -7.84 3.63
N ILE A 13 1.70 -8.08 4.76
CA ILE A 13 0.32 -7.66 5.01
C ILE A 13 0.36 -6.63 6.13
N VAL A 14 -0.32 -5.51 5.92
CA VAL A 14 -0.47 -4.42 6.87
C VAL A 14 -1.95 -4.23 7.11
N ASP A 15 -2.35 -4.20 8.38
CA ASP A 15 -3.74 -4.09 8.81
C ASP A 15 -3.89 -2.91 9.78
N THR A 16 -5.04 -2.25 9.75
CA THR A 16 -5.43 -1.18 10.69
C THR A 16 -6.81 -1.45 11.31
N ASP A 17 -7.16 -0.69 12.35
CA ASP A 17 -8.47 -0.77 13.00
C ASP A 17 -9.60 -0.25 12.09
N PRO A 18 -10.84 -0.71 12.29
CA PRO A 18 -12.02 -0.19 11.59
C PRO A 18 -12.16 1.32 11.72
N GLY A 19 -12.61 1.97 10.63
CA GLY A 19 -12.74 3.42 10.57
C GLY A 19 -11.45 4.15 10.20
N TYR A 20 -10.39 3.40 9.89
CA TYR A 20 -9.14 3.89 9.32
C TYR A 20 -8.82 3.17 8.00
N HIS A 21 -8.02 3.82 7.17
CA HIS A 21 -7.49 3.29 5.93
C HIS A 21 -5.97 3.49 5.85
N LEU A 22 -5.32 2.76 4.95
CA LEU A 22 -3.87 2.76 4.83
C LEU A 22 -3.43 3.61 3.63
N VAL A 23 -2.43 4.47 3.86
CA VAL A 23 -1.76 5.22 2.79
C VAL A 23 -0.30 4.77 2.72
N ILE A 24 0.04 4.09 1.64
CA ILE A 24 1.40 3.61 1.36
C ILE A 24 2.11 4.66 0.50
N ASN A 25 3.24 5.16 0.99
CA ASN A 25 4.08 6.13 0.28
C ASN A 25 5.44 5.51 -0.03
N PHE A 26 5.70 5.22 -1.31
CA PHE A 26 7.03 4.81 -1.77
C PHE A 26 7.92 6.04 -1.88
N THR A 27 8.94 6.11 -1.01
CA THR A 27 9.88 7.25 -0.92
C THR A 27 11.08 7.10 -1.84
N THR A 28 11.44 5.87 -2.18
CA THR A 28 12.46 5.54 -3.19
C THR A 28 12.09 4.25 -3.88
N MET A 29 12.29 4.17 -5.20
CA MET A 29 12.17 2.94 -5.96
C MET A 29 13.22 2.93 -7.08
N ASP A 30 13.96 1.83 -7.16
CA ASP A 30 14.95 1.53 -8.18
C ASP A 30 14.98 0.01 -8.33
N LEU A 31 14.20 -0.48 -9.30
CA LEU A 31 14.02 -1.87 -9.68
C LEU A 31 14.39 -2.06 -11.15
N GLU A 32 14.60 -3.30 -11.59
CA GLU A 32 14.80 -3.59 -13.00
C GLU A 32 13.54 -3.29 -13.82
N GLN A 33 13.64 -2.29 -14.70
CA GLN A 33 12.59 -2.00 -15.67
C GLN A 33 12.82 -2.78 -16.98
N PHE A 34 12.11 -3.89 -17.11
CA PHE A 34 12.11 -4.72 -18.31
C PHE A 34 10.70 -5.29 -18.57
N ASP A 35 10.33 -5.40 -19.85
CA ASP A 35 9.10 -6.07 -20.34
C ASP A 35 7.86 -5.83 -19.47
N GLU A 36 7.33 -4.61 -19.46
CA GLU A 36 6.13 -4.25 -18.66
C GLU A 36 6.26 -4.58 -17.15
N CYS A 37 7.47 -4.50 -16.60
CA CYS A 37 7.79 -4.84 -15.20
C CYS A 37 7.64 -6.33 -14.88
N ASN A 38 7.90 -7.23 -15.84
CA ASN A 38 7.79 -8.68 -15.61
C ASN A 38 9.01 -9.31 -14.90
N SER A 39 10.16 -8.63 -14.87
CA SER A 39 11.38 -9.11 -14.19
C SER A 39 11.31 -8.87 -12.68
N ASP A 40 11.47 -7.62 -12.26
CA ASP A 40 11.45 -7.22 -10.84
C ASP A 40 10.33 -6.22 -10.59
N TYR A 41 9.44 -6.51 -9.65
CA TYR A 41 8.32 -5.61 -9.38
C TYR A 41 7.78 -5.71 -7.97
N VAL A 42 7.17 -4.61 -7.52
CA VAL A 42 6.26 -4.59 -6.38
C VAL A 42 4.82 -4.36 -6.87
N ALA A 43 3.87 -5.09 -6.30
CA ALA A 43 2.44 -4.89 -6.54
C ALA A 43 1.73 -4.68 -5.19
N VAL A 44 0.78 -3.76 -5.18
CA VAL A 44 -0.01 -3.42 -4.00
C VAL A 44 -1.44 -3.85 -4.20
N TYR A 45 -2.02 -4.45 -3.16
CA TYR A 45 -3.39 -4.93 -3.13
C TYR A 45 -4.10 -4.38 -1.90
N THR A 46 -5.41 -4.18 -2.02
CA THR A 46 -6.32 -3.97 -0.88
C THR A 46 -7.16 -5.22 -0.67
N GLU A 47 -7.72 -5.38 0.52
CA GLU A 47 -8.77 -6.38 0.73
C GLU A 47 -9.96 -6.16 -0.20
N SER A 48 -10.62 -7.26 -0.58
CA SER A 48 -11.83 -7.24 -1.40
C SER A 48 -12.66 -8.49 -1.15
N GLU A 49 -13.95 -8.31 -0.88
CA GLU A 49 -14.93 -9.39 -0.78
C GLU A 49 -15.42 -9.88 -2.16
N GLU A 50 -15.26 -9.06 -3.19
CA GLU A 50 -15.66 -9.39 -4.57
C GLU A 50 -14.67 -10.35 -5.24
N GLU A 51 -13.40 -10.30 -4.82
CA GLU A 51 -12.33 -11.12 -5.38
C GLU A 51 -12.22 -12.45 -4.64
N SER A 52 -12.22 -13.57 -5.38
CA SER A 52 -12.08 -14.91 -4.79
C SER A 52 -10.83 -15.11 -3.93
N THR A 53 -9.78 -14.32 -4.16
CA THR A 53 -8.53 -14.36 -3.38
C THR A 53 -8.60 -13.57 -2.07
N GLY A 54 -9.64 -12.77 -1.88
CA GLY A 54 -9.74 -11.78 -0.81
C GLY A 54 -8.95 -10.49 -1.07
N TRP A 55 -8.29 -10.36 -2.24
CA TRP A 55 -7.40 -9.25 -2.56
C TRP A 55 -7.68 -8.66 -3.95
N LYS A 56 -7.86 -7.35 -4.02
CA LYS A 56 -7.97 -6.57 -5.27
C LYS A 56 -6.67 -5.82 -5.52
N ALA A 57 -6.14 -5.92 -6.73
CA ALA A 57 -4.95 -5.16 -7.12
C ALA A 57 -5.27 -3.66 -7.17
N LEU A 58 -4.48 -2.86 -6.46
CA LEU A 58 -4.51 -1.40 -6.53
C LEU A 58 -3.55 -0.85 -7.58
N THR A 59 -2.48 -1.61 -7.86
CA THR A 59 -1.48 -1.26 -8.85
C THR A 59 -1.28 -2.39 -9.84
N SER A 60 -0.86 -2.05 -11.05
CA SER A 60 -0.10 -2.99 -11.86
C SER A 60 1.28 -3.24 -11.23
N LYS A 61 2.08 -4.10 -11.86
CA LYS A 61 3.48 -4.30 -11.48
C LYS A 61 4.24 -2.96 -11.52
N LEU A 62 4.87 -2.59 -10.42
CA LEU A 62 5.68 -1.37 -10.31
C LEU A 62 7.16 -1.73 -10.33
N CYS A 63 7.90 -1.19 -11.30
CA CYS A 63 9.35 -1.36 -11.44
C CYS A 63 10.06 -0.03 -11.75
N LEU A 64 9.52 1.07 -11.24
CA LEU A 64 9.89 2.42 -11.67
C LEU A 64 11.35 2.75 -11.29
N PRO A 65 12.23 3.04 -12.26
CA PRO A 65 13.60 3.43 -11.95
C PRO A 65 13.65 4.89 -11.48
N ASN A 66 14.26 5.13 -10.31
CA ASN A 66 14.46 6.46 -9.73
C ASN A 66 13.16 7.24 -9.41
N THR A 67 12.08 6.56 -9.01
CA THR A 67 10.88 7.24 -8.50
C THR A 67 11.04 7.59 -7.03
N THR A 68 10.73 8.83 -6.66
CA THR A 68 10.88 9.35 -5.29
C THR A 68 9.58 9.48 -4.52
N THR A 69 8.41 9.46 -5.18
CA THR A 69 7.14 9.59 -4.47
C THR A 69 6.00 8.96 -5.26
N LEU A 70 5.37 7.95 -4.69
CA LEU A 70 4.14 7.33 -5.18
C LEU A 70 3.24 6.99 -3.99
N PHE A 71 2.02 7.53 -3.99
CA PHE A 71 1.01 7.29 -2.96
C PHE A 71 -0.03 6.31 -3.46
N ILE A 72 -0.35 5.32 -2.65
CA ILE A 72 -1.38 4.31 -2.91
C ILE A 72 -2.24 4.20 -1.66
N GLU A 73 -3.53 4.44 -1.84
CA GLU A 73 -4.55 4.27 -0.81
C GLU A 73 -5.10 2.84 -0.86
N ALA A 74 -5.17 2.20 0.29
CA ALA A 74 -5.79 0.90 0.50
C ALA A 74 -6.80 1.02 1.65
N TYR A 75 -7.72 0.06 1.76
CA TYR A 75 -8.69 0.01 2.86
C TYR A 75 -8.02 -0.37 4.19
N GLN A 76 -8.70 -1.13 5.04
CA GLN A 76 -8.19 -1.48 6.37
C GLN A 76 -7.01 -2.45 6.26
N ARG A 77 -6.89 -3.17 5.14
CA ARG A 77 -5.80 -4.11 4.88
C ARG A 77 -5.14 -3.87 3.54
N ALA A 78 -3.82 -3.86 3.55
CA ALA A 78 -2.98 -3.78 2.35
C ALA A 78 -2.00 -4.94 2.28
N LYS A 79 -1.78 -5.45 1.07
CA LYS A 79 -0.74 -6.45 0.79
C LYS A 79 0.25 -5.90 -0.20
N LEU A 80 1.53 -5.92 0.17
CA LEU A 80 2.66 -5.62 -0.72
C LEU A 80 3.31 -6.94 -1.13
N TYR A 81 3.39 -7.17 -2.43
CA TYR A 81 4.03 -8.34 -3.02
C TYR A 81 5.23 -7.91 -3.84
N PHE A 82 6.43 -8.39 -3.48
CA PHE A 82 7.68 -8.10 -4.19
C PHE A 82 8.25 -9.38 -4.77
N GLU A 83 8.44 -9.41 -6.08
CA GLU A 83 9.00 -10.53 -6.83
C GLU A 83 10.18 -10.05 -7.69
N THR A 84 11.22 -10.87 -7.76
CA THR A 84 12.42 -10.58 -8.56
C THR A 84 12.86 -11.79 -9.37
N ASP A 85 13.47 -11.58 -10.52
CA ASP A 85 14.02 -12.67 -11.34
C ASP A 85 15.47 -13.03 -10.95
N ARG A 86 16.20 -13.70 -11.86
CA ARG A 86 17.57 -14.18 -11.62
C ARG A 86 18.63 -13.10 -11.85
N THR A 87 18.27 -12.01 -12.50
CA THR A 87 19.17 -11.02 -13.10
C THR A 87 18.92 -9.61 -12.56
N ILE A 88 19.89 -8.73 -12.83
CA ILE A 88 19.87 -7.27 -12.62
C ILE A 88 19.26 -6.83 -11.27
N GLN A 89 20.03 -6.99 -10.19
CA GLN A 89 19.63 -6.46 -8.88
C GLN A 89 19.99 -4.98 -8.74
N LYS A 90 19.02 -4.19 -8.31
CA LYS A 90 19.11 -2.74 -8.06
C LYS A 90 19.02 -2.41 -6.57
N THR A 91 18.88 -1.13 -6.22
CA THR A 91 18.88 -0.71 -4.80
C THR A 91 17.57 -1.03 -4.06
N GLY A 92 16.49 -1.36 -4.78
CA GLY A 92 15.23 -1.80 -4.20
C GLY A 92 14.24 -0.66 -4.02
N PHE A 93 13.38 -0.76 -3.01
CA PHE A 93 12.43 0.29 -2.67
C PHE A 93 12.38 0.55 -1.17
N SER A 94 11.90 1.74 -0.80
CA SER A 94 11.57 2.11 0.57
C SER A 94 10.18 2.72 0.57
N ALA A 95 9.34 2.30 1.52
CA ALA A 95 7.99 2.80 1.66
C ALA A 95 7.65 3.04 3.13
N THR A 96 6.84 4.07 3.38
CA THR A 96 6.22 4.34 4.67
C THR A 96 4.73 4.04 4.56
N VAL A 97 4.15 3.42 5.59
CA VAL A 97 2.70 3.20 5.68
C VAL A 97 2.14 4.09 6.77
N ASN A 98 1.14 4.87 6.43
CA ASN A 98 0.44 5.75 7.36
C ASN A 98 -0.99 5.25 7.55
N VAL A 99 -1.46 5.31 8.78
CA VAL A 99 -2.87 5.06 9.13
C VAL A 99 -3.59 6.41 9.10
N VAL A 100 -4.65 6.50 8.31
CA VAL A 100 -5.43 7.73 8.12
C VAL A 100 -6.89 7.45 8.48
N CYS A 101 -7.55 8.39 9.15
CA CYS A 101 -8.96 8.24 9.49
C CYS A 101 -9.85 8.20 8.24
N GLY A 102 -11.01 7.59 8.34
CA GLY A 102 -11.87 7.35 7.19
C GLY A 102 -11.63 5.97 6.57
N GLY A 103 -12.35 5.66 5.51
CA GLY A 103 -12.25 4.40 4.79
C GLY A 103 -13.59 3.68 4.66
N LYS A 104 -13.53 2.43 4.21
CA LYS A 104 -14.71 1.62 3.91
C LYS A 104 -15.15 0.79 5.11
N LEU A 105 -16.41 0.90 5.47
CA LEU A 105 -17.07 0.15 6.55
C LEU A 105 -18.14 -0.75 5.94
N THR A 106 -17.99 -2.06 6.12
CA THR A 106 -18.91 -3.09 5.59
C THR A 106 -19.70 -3.82 6.67
N ASP A 107 -19.31 -3.67 7.94
CA ASP A 107 -20.01 -4.31 9.04
C ASP A 107 -21.42 -3.71 9.22
N PRO A 108 -22.44 -4.54 9.52
CA PRO A 108 -23.82 -4.08 9.67
C PRO A 108 -24.03 -3.13 10.87
N THR A 109 -23.09 -3.15 11.82
CA THR A 109 -23.05 -2.24 12.97
C THR A 109 -21.60 -1.93 13.33
N GLY A 110 -21.31 -0.69 13.70
CA GLY A 110 -19.98 -0.28 14.14
C GLY A 110 -20.03 1.03 14.92
N THR A 111 -18.89 1.46 15.45
CA THR A 111 -18.74 2.77 16.09
C THR A 111 -17.55 3.48 15.48
N ILE A 112 -17.75 4.70 14.99
CA ILE A 112 -16.68 5.58 14.53
C ILE A 112 -16.25 6.42 15.73
N ASP A 113 -15.10 6.07 16.32
CA ASP A 113 -14.54 6.83 17.43
C ASP A 113 -13.68 7.99 16.91
N MET A 114 -14.23 9.20 17.02
CA MET A 114 -13.55 10.44 16.64
C MET A 114 -12.57 10.95 17.69
N SER A 115 -12.55 10.37 18.89
CA SER A 115 -11.80 10.93 20.03
C SER A 115 -10.28 10.77 19.92
N SER A 116 -9.81 9.83 19.10
CA SER A 116 -8.40 9.55 18.86
C SER A 116 -7.81 10.30 17.64
N ILE A 117 -8.64 11.05 16.90
CA ILE A 117 -8.21 11.70 15.66
C ILE A 117 -7.61 13.07 15.97
N GLN A 118 -6.33 13.24 15.62
CA GLN A 118 -5.62 14.51 15.75
C GLN A 118 -6.09 15.49 14.67
N PRO A 119 -6.47 16.74 15.02
CA PRO A 119 -6.75 17.77 14.04
C PRO A 119 -5.52 18.10 13.20
N ASN A 120 -5.72 18.43 11.93
CA ASN A 120 -4.65 18.94 11.10
C ASN A 120 -4.09 20.23 11.73
N LEU A 121 -2.78 20.26 11.98
CA LEU A 121 -2.12 21.37 12.68
C LEU A 121 -2.14 22.70 11.90
N SER A 122 -2.39 22.67 10.60
CA SER A 122 -2.40 23.85 9.73
C SER A 122 -3.80 24.42 9.49
N THR A 123 -4.84 23.59 9.48
CA THR A 123 -6.23 24.02 9.24
C THR A 123 -7.11 23.94 10.48
N GLY A 124 -6.68 23.21 11.52
CA GLY A 124 -7.48 22.87 12.69
C GLY A 124 -8.62 21.89 12.40
N ALA A 125 -8.77 21.45 11.14
CA ALA A 125 -9.85 20.56 10.71
C ALA A 125 -9.40 19.10 10.74
N VAL A 126 -10.31 18.22 11.13
CA VAL A 126 -10.22 16.78 10.90
C VAL A 126 -11.03 16.50 9.63
N ASP A 127 -10.37 15.98 8.60
CA ASP A 127 -11.00 15.63 7.33
C ASP A 127 -10.92 14.12 7.16
N CYS A 128 -12.00 13.44 7.52
CA CYS A 128 -12.13 11.99 7.45
C CYS A 128 -13.37 11.68 6.61
N ASP A 129 -13.19 10.81 5.60
CA ASP A 129 -14.26 10.39 4.71
C ASP A 129 -14.54 8.90 4.93
N TRP A 130 -15.80 8.53 5.20
CA TRP A 130 -16.20 7.14 5.35
C TRP A 130 -17.20 6.74 4.27
N GLU A 131 -16.93 5.61 3.64
CA GLU A 131 -17.86 4.93 2.75
C GLU A 131 -18.53 3.79 3.52
N ILE A 132 -19.85 3.86 3.72
CA ILE A 132 -20.64 2.79 4.34
C ILE A 132 -21.35 2.04 3.22
N VAL A 133 -21.02 0.75 3.06
CA VAL A 133 -21.51 -0.11 1.96
C VAL A 133 -22.23 -1.33 2.50
#